data_AF-A0A1Q7CES7-F1
#
_entry.id   AF-A0A1Q7CES7-F1
#
_cell.length_a   1.000
_cell.length_b   1.000
_cell.length_c   1.000
_cell.angle_alpha   90.00
_cell.angle_beta   90.00
_cell.angle_gamma   90.00
#
_symmetry.space_group_name_H-M   'P 1'
#
loop_
_entity.id
_entity.type
_entity.pdbx_description
1 polymer ?
#
loop_
_entity_poly.entity_id
_entity_poly.type
_entity_poly.pdbx_seq_one_letter_code
_entity_poly.pdbx_strand_id
1 'polypeptide(L)'
;MKAESERTGSHLQRRQHGAFRVIWWSSNLLLVTAFVAMLYSCVREYSVRRYLDGFSDAIVPDGQPAEQKVQAILNWMSAEPSRTIAANPGALATRDPEITLTYRQLLNVCGTATNAFLNLARSSDLRVRRLLLLSPEHTTKHVVAEVLIGGQWIIVDPTYRVIMKDSRGRYLTRGDLRNPAMFSEAVSAIPNYPREYNYESFAHVRLARLPLDGLHLRGLLGSLYPGWDEAVDWSLLLERESFFYLVLSAAAAMFFLLLRAGLAWYADHRLRIPRFRLREHTVRAGAAFFSAPEVKQ
;
A
#
# COMPACT_ATOMS: atom_id res chain seq x y z
N MET A 1 -47.98 -30.25 34.66
CA MET A 1 -46.92 -31.07 34.02
C MET A 1 -46.62 -30.73 32.56
N LYS A 2 -47.57 -30.34 31.69
CA LYS A 2 -47.29 -30.02 30.27
C LYS A 2 -46.50 -28.71 30.06
N ALA A 3 -46.69 -27.71 30.93
CA ALA A 3 -46.02 -26.40 30.85
C ALA A 3 -44.54 -26.42 31.32
N GLU A 4 -44.12 -27.42 32.09
CA GLU A 4 -42.73 -27.56 32.57
C GLU A 4 -41.82 -28.26 31.54
N SER A 5 -42.40 -29.14 30.73
CA SER A 5 -41.72 -29.82 29.63
C SER A 5 -41.41 -28.89 28.45
N GLU A 6 -42.27 -27.90 28.17
CA GLU A 6 -42.02 -26.90 27.12
C GLU A 6 -40.94 -25.88 27.52
N ARG A 7 -40.82 -25.54 28.81
CA ARG A 7 -39.76 -24.63 29.29
C ARG A 7 -38.37 -25.26 29.17
N THR A 8 -38.22 -26.55 29.47
CA THR A 8 -36.93 -27.25 29.38
C THR A 8 -36.45 -27.47 27.95
N GLY A 9 -37.37 -27.72 27.00
CA GLY A 9 -37.04 -27.81 25.56
C GLY A 9 -36.49 -26.51 24.97
N SER A 10 -37.04 -25.36 25.39
CA SER A 10 -36.62 -24.04 24.89
C SER A 10 -35.19 -23.62 25.33
N HIS A 11 -34.75 -24.06 26.51
CA HIS A 11 -33.42 -23.76 27.04
C HIS A 11 -32.31 -24.61 26.37
N LEU A 12 -32.61 -25.86 26.02
CA LEU A 12 -31.69 -26.73 25.28
C LEU A 12 -31.48 -26.25 23.84
N GLN A 13 -32.54 -25.78 23.17
CA GLN A 13 -32.48 -25.27 21.80
C GLN A 13 -31.75 -23.91 21.69
N ARG A 14 -31.83 -23.05 22.72
CA ARG A 14 -31.04 -21.80 22.80
C ARG A 14 -29.54 -22.02 23.02
N ARG A 15 -29.15 -23.11 23.71
CA ARG A 15 -27.73 -23.48 23.93
C ARG A 15 -27.08 -24.08 22.67
N GLN A 16 -27.84 -24.77 21.82
CA GLN A 16 -27.31 -25.51 20.66
C GLN A 16 -26.62 -24.67 19.57
N HIS A 17 -26.82 -23.35 19.54
CA HIS A 17 -26.20 -22.48 18.52
C HIS A 17 -25.47 -21.26 19.09
N GLY A 18 -25.09 -21.28 20.37
CA GLY A 18 -24.38 -20.18 21.03
C GLY A 18 -23.09 -19.80 20.29
N ALA A 19 -22.26 -20.78 19.97
CA ALA A 19 -21.01 -20.57 19.23
C ALA A 19 -21.24 -19.96 17.84
N PHE A 20 -22.22 -20.46 17.08
CA PHE A 20 -22.57 -19.91 15.77
C PHE A 20 -23.03 -18.45 15.87
N ARG A 21 -23.86 -18.12 16.87
CA ARG A 21 -24.32 -16.73 17.08
C ARG A 21 -23.17 -15.80 17.42
N VAL A 22 -22.26 -16.23 18.29
CA VAL A 22 -21.05 -15.45 18.63
C VAL A 22 -20.23 -15.21 17.37
N ILE A 23 -19.89 -16.26 16.60
CA ILE A 23 -19.13 -16.14 15.36
C ILE A 23 -19.83 -15.21 14.34
N TRP A 24 -21.14 -15.35 14.18
CA TRP A 24 -21.95 -14.51 13.30
C TRP A 24 -21.91 -13.04 13.70
N TRP A 25 -22.16 -12.73 14.98
CA TRP A 25 -22.14 -11.35 15.47
C TRP A 25 -20.73 -10.75 15.42
N SER A 26 -19.70 -11.49 15.81
CA SER A 26 -18.31 -11.07 15.71
C SER A 26 -17.91 -10.80 14.26
N SER A 27 -18.25 -11.68 13.32
CA SER A 27 -17.98 -11.47 11.89
C SER A 27 -18.67 -10.22 11.34
N ASN A 28 -19.90 -9.94 11.79
CA ASN A 28 -20.64 -8.75 11.35
C ASN A 28 -20.06 -7.46 11.95
N LEU A 29 -19.68 -7.49 13.22
CA LEU A 29 -19.01 -6.36 13.86
C LEU A 29 -17.69 -6.07 13.14
N LEU A 30 -16.85 -7.09 12.92
CA LEU A 30 -15.59 -6.97 12.21
C LEU A 30 -15.77 -6.49 10.77
N LEU A 31 -16.82 -6.94 10.07
CA LEU A 31 -17.17 -6.43 8.74
C LEU A 31 -17.47 -4.94 8.77
N VAL A 32 -18.30 -4.47 9.71
CA VAL A 32 -18.64 -3.05 9.85
C VAL A 32 -17.40 -2.24 10.18
N THR A 33 -16.57 -2.70 11.12
CA THR A 33 -15.30 -2.04 11.47
C THR A 33 -14.37 -1.95 10.26
N ALA A 34 -14.19 -3.05 9.53
CA ALA A 34 -13.35 -3.08 8.32
C ALA A 34 -13.89 -2.15 7.23
N PHE A 35 -15.21 -2.09 7.05
CA PHE A 35 -15.85 -1.21 6.08
C PHE A 35 -15.67 0.28 6.43
N VAL A 36 -15.89 0.65 7.69
CA VAL A 36 -15.64 2.03 8.16
C VAL A 36 -14.16 2.40 8.01
N ALA A 37 -13.25 1.50 8.39
CA ALA A 37 -11.81 1.69 8.20
C ALA A 37 -11.46 1.87 6.71
N MET A 38 -12.08 1.09 5.82
CA MET A 38 -11.89 1.21 4.37
C MET A 38 -12.35 2.57 3.84
N LEU A 39 -13.53 3.04 4.25
CA LEU A 39 -14.02 4.37 3.86
C LEU A 39 -13.07 5.47 4.34
N TYR A 40 -12.62 5.40 5.59
CA TYR A 40 -11.65 6.34 6.15
C TYR A 40 -10.32 6.32 5.38
N SER A 41 -9.76 5.13 5.12
CA SER A 41 -8.53 4.98 4.33
C SER A 41 -8.69 5.48 2.89
N CYS A 42 -9.88 5.32 2.30
CA CYS A 42 -10.17 5.84 0.96
C CYS A 42 -10.14 7.37 0.94
N VAL A 43 -10.77 8.03 1.91
CA VAL A 43 -10.72 9.50 2.05
C VAL A 43 -9.30 9.98 2.32
N ARG A 44 -8.56 9.30 3.21
CA ARG A 44 -7.16 9.62 3.51
C ARG A 44 -6.27 9.51 2.27
N GLU A 45 -6.35 8.40 1.54
CA GLU A 45 -5.56 8.22 0.30
C GLU A 45 -5.94 9.24 -0.77
N TYR A 46 -7.22 9.57 -0.92
CA TYR A 46 -7.67 10.62 -1.84
C TYR A 46 -7.07 11.98 -1.46
N SER A 47 -7.09 12.35 -0.17
CA SER A 47 -6.49 13.60 0.32
C SER A 47 -4.99 13.64 0.05
N VAL A 48 -4.27 12.56 0.34
CA VAL A 48 -2.82 12.43 0.09
C VAL A 48 -2.50 12.56 -1.39
N ARG A 49 -3.29 11.92 -2.28
CA ARG A 49 -3.13 12.07 -3.73
C ARG A 49 -3.33 13.52 -4.16
N ARG A 50 -4.42 14.16 -3.72
CA ARG A 50 -4.70 15.57 -4.05
C ARG A 50 -3.57 16.49 -3.61
N TYR A 51 -3.02 16.26 -2.42
CA TYR A 51 -1.85 17.00 -1.91
C TYR A 51 -0.63 16.79 -2.82
N LEU A 52 -0.31 15.54 -3.14
CA LEU A 52 0.84 15.20 -3.98
C LEU A 52 0.73 15.72 -5.40
N ASP A 53 -0.47 15.70 -5.98
CA ASP A 53 -0.72 16.24 -7.32
C ASP A 53 -0.47 17.75 -7.31
N GLY A 54 -1.09 18.49 -6.38
CA GLY A 54 -0.84 19.94 -6.26
C GLY A 54 0.62 20.30 -5.95
N PHE A 55 1.31 19.48 -5.15
CA PHE A 55 2.73 19.66 -4.84
C PHE A 55 3.62 19.34 -6.05
N SER A 56 3.28 18.29 -6.80
CA SER A 56 3.96 17.89 -8.03
C SER A 56 3.83 18.95 -9.12
N ASP A 57 2.62 19.48 -9.34
CA ASP A 57 2.33 20.52 -10.34
C ASP A 57 3.14 21.80 -10.09
N ALA A 58 3.44 22.11 -8.83
CA ALA A 58 4.28 23.24 -8.44
C ALA A 58 5.77 23.03 -8.78
N ILE A 59 6.22 21.78 -8.92
CA ILE A 59 7.62 21.41 -9.19
C ILE A 59 7.85 21.10 -10.66
N VAL A 60 6.91 20.38 -11.27
CA VAL A 60 7.03 19.78 -12.59
C VAL A 60 6.00 20.40 -13.52
N PRO A 61 6.41 21.22 -14.50
CA PRO A 61 5.48 21.75 -15.48
C PRO A 61 4.85 20.64 -16.32
N ASP A 62 3.55 20.77 -16.57
CA ASP A 62 2.80 19.84 -17.43
C ASP A 62 3.34 19.81 -18.86
N GLY A 63 3.19 18.64 -19.50
CA GLY A 63 3.59 18.44 -20.90
C GLY A 63 5.09 18.25 -21.15
N GLN A 64 5.93 18.34 -20.11
CA GLN A 64 7.37 18.11 -20.22
C GLN A 64 7.71 16.62 -20.52
N PRO A 65 8.77 16.34 -21.30
CA PRO A 65 9.26 14.98 -21.48
C PRO A 65 9.71 14.35 -20.15
N ALA A 66 9.66 13.01 -20.08
CA ALA A 66 9.96 12.25 -18.86
C ALA A 66 11.31 12.61 -18.22
N GLU A 67 12.37 12.81 -19.02
CA GLU A 67 13.67 13.24 -18.50
C GLU A 67 13.57 14.60 -17.80
N GLN A 68 12.93 15.59 -18.42
CA GLN A 68 12.84 16.94 -17.87
C GLN A 68 12.02 16.94 -16.58
N LYS A 69 10.97 16.11 -16.50
CA LYS A 69 10.21 15.87 -15.27
C LYS A 69 11.09 15.29 -14.16
N VAL A 70 11.89 14.26 -14.46
CA VAL A 70 12.85 13.68 -13.51
C VAL A 70 13.85 14.73 -13.04
N GLN A 71 14.45 15.48 -13.97
CA GLN A 71 15.45 16.50 -13.64
C GLN A 71 14.86 17.62 -12.79
N ALA A 72 13.62 18.06 -13.07
CA ALA A 72 12.92 19.05 -12.26
C ALA A 72 12.73 18.57 -10.81
N ILE A 73 12.30 17.31 -10.62
CA ILE A 73 12.16 16.71 -9.29
C ILE A 73 13.52 16.66 -8.58
N LEU A 74 14.58 16.17 -9.23
CA LEU A 74 15.91 16.10 -8.64
C LEU A 74 16.46 17.49 -8.30
N ASN A 75 16.25 18.47 -9.16
CA ASN A 75 16.63 19.87 -8.93
C ASN A 75 15.87 20.45 -7.74
N TRP A 76 14.56 20.21 -7.62
CA TRP A 76 13.78 20.63 -6.46
C TRP A 76 14.24 19.96 -5.17
N MET A 77 14.54 18.66 -5.22
CA MET A 77 15.10 17.96 -4.07
C MET A 77 16.41 18.65 -3.66
N SER A 78 17.26 19.02 -4.63
CA SER A 78 18.57 19.68 -4.43
C SER A 78 18.47 21.11 -3.96
N ALA A 79 17.44 21.83 -4.39
CA ALA A 79 17.14 23.16 -3.91
C ALA A 79 16.96 23.09 -2.39
N GLU A 80 17.67 23.97 -1.67
CA GLU A 80 17.58 24.15 -0.23
C GLU A 80 16.70 25.37 0.13
N PRO A 81 15.42 25.49 -0.29
CA PRO A 81 14.57 26.42 0.44
C PRO A 81 14.45 25.89 1.88
N SER A 82 14.24 26.80 2.82
CA SER A 82 14.18 26.60 4.28
C SER A 82 13.20 25.49 4.70
N ARG A 83 13.62 24.24 4.53
CA ARG A 83 12.88 23.05 4.96
C ARG A 83 12.98 22.93 6.47
N THR A 84 11.90 22.48 7.10
CA THR A 84 11.85 22.31 8.54
C THR A 84 12.92 21.30 8.96
N ILE A 85 13.66 21.66 10.01
CA ILE A 85 14.62 20.77 10.67
C ILE A 85 13.94 20.32 11.96
N ALA A 86 13.60 19.04 12.05
CA ALA A 86 13.02 18.49 13.27
C ALA A 86 14.09 18.35 14.35
N ALA A 87 13.73 18.65 15.61
CA ALA A 87 14.61 18.46 16.76
C ALA A 87 14.92 16.96 17.01
N ASN A 88 13.97 16.07 16.70
CA ASN A 88 14.16 14.62 16.77
C ASN A 88 13.77 13.96 15.43
N PRO A 89 14.73 13.73 14.52
CA PRO A 89 14.47 13.10 13.22
C PRO A 89 13.95 11.66 13.32
N GLY A 90 14.31 10.94 14.40
CA GLY A 90 13.93 9.54 14.58
C GLY A 90 12.44 9.32 14.88
N ALA A 91 11.74 10.38 15.30
CA ALA A 91 10.29 10.34 15.57
C ALA A 91 9.44 10.65 14.33
N LEU A 92 10.03 11.03 13.20
CA LEU A 92 9.29 11.41 12.00
C LEU A 92 8.69 10.21 11.29
N ALA A 93 7.47 10.36 10.77
CA ALA A 93 6.81 9.36 9.93
C ALA A 93 7.49 9.28 8.56
N THR A 94 8.41 8.32 8.40
CA THR A 94 9.23 8.15 7.18
C THR A 94 8.47 7.64 5.94
N ARG A 95 7.22 7.20 6.11
CA ARG A 95 6.34 6.70 5.03
C ARG A 95 5.20 7.65 4.69
N ASP A 96 5.12 8.77 5.40
CA ASP A 96 4.14 9.81 5.11
C ASP A 96 4.72 10.75 4.04
N PRO A 97 4.11 10.84 2.85
CA PRO A 97 4.57 11.75 1.80
C PRO A 97 4.61 13.22 2.25
N GLU A 98 3.67 13.67 3.09
CA GLU A 98 3.62 15.06 3.55
C GLU A 98 4.83 15.38 4.43
N ILE A 99 5.17 14.47 5.35
CA ILE A 99 6.34 14.60 6.23
C ILE A 99 7.64 14.46 5.44
N THR A 100 7.75 13.45 4.58
CA THR A 100 8.99 13.20 3.82
C THR A 100 9.36 14.33 2.85
N LEU A 101 8.37 15.01 2.27
CA LEU A 101 8.61 16.15 1.37
C LEU A 101 8.96 17.44 2.11
N THR A 102 8.53 17.58 3.37
CA THR A 102 8.70 18.81 4.17
C THR A 102 10.06 18.86 4.89
N TYR A 103 10.53 17.72 5.42
CA TYR A 103 11.71 17.68 6.29
C TYR A 103 13.00 17.37 5.54
N ARG A 104 14.00 18.27 5.64
CA ARG A 104 15.31 18.13 4.96
C ARG A 104 16.00 16.83 5.32
N GLN A 105 15.96 16.44 6.60
CA GLN A 105 16.68 15.27 7.11
C GLN A 105 16.22 13.97 6.42
N LEU A 106 14.95 13.88 6.03
CA LEU A 106 14.40 12.71 5.35
C LEU A 106 14.82 12.64 3.87
N LEU A 107 15.22 13.74 3.24
CA LEU A 107 15.72 13.73 1.87
C LEU A 107 17.23 13.42 1.77
N ASN A 108 17.92 13.29 2.90
CA ASN A 108 19.32 12.90 2.98
C ASN A 108 19.51 11.40 3.26
N VAL A 109 18.43 10.69 3.61
CA VAL A 109 18.46 9.24 3.82
C VAL A 109 17.95 8.55 2.57
N CYS A 110 18.74 7.64 2.00
CA CYS A 110 18.49 7.08 0.66
C CYS A 110 17.10 6.47 0.48
N GLY A 111 16.60 5.77 1.51
CA GLY A 111 15.28 5.15 1.48
C GLY A 111 14.13 6.15 1.42
N THR A 112 14.18 7.21 2.22
CA THR A 112 13.13 8.24 2.29
C THR A 112 13.25 9.26 1.16
N ALA A 113 14.47 9.60 0.74
CA ALA A 113 14.72 10.39 -0.47
C ALA A 113 14.15 9.71 -1.71
N THR A 114 14.40 8.40 -1.86
CA THR A 114 13.82 7.63 -2.96
C THR A 114 12.30 7.56 -2.86
N ASN A 115 11.73 7.40 -1.67
CA ASN A 115 10.27 7.39 -1.51
C ASN A 115 9.63 8.74 -1.92
N ALA A 116 10.22 9.85 -1.50
CA ALA A 116 9.79 11.19 -1.89
C ALA A 116 9.83 11.36 -3.42
N PHE A 117 10.95 10.98 -4.05
CA PHE A 117 11.09 11.00 -5.50
C PHE A 117 10.01 10.16 -6.19
N LEU A 118 9.78 8.91 -5.74
CA LEU A 118 8.78 8.04 -6.34
C LEU A 118 7.35 8.59 -6.20
N ASN A 119 7.03 9.27 -5.09
CA ASN A 119 5.72 9.89 -4.91
C ASN A 119 5.52 11.06 -5.88
N LEU A 120 6.50 11.96 -6.00
CA LEU A 120 6.43 13.09 -6.94
C LEU A 120 6.40 12.61 -8.39
N ALA A 121 7.27 11.66 -8.75
CA ALA A 121 7.35 11.12 -10.09
C ALA A 121 6.03 10.46 -10.52
N ARG A 122 5.37 9.71 -9.62
CA ARG A 122 4.05 9.13 -9.90
C ARG A 122 2.97 10.19 -10.10
N SER A 123 2.95 11.23 -9.28
CA SER A 123 1.99 12.35 -9.47
C SER A 123 2.28 13.16 -10.74
N SER A 124 3.50 13.09 -11.28
CA SER A 124 3.88 13.66 -12.58
C SER A 124 3.68 12.68 -13.76
N ASP A 125 2.87 11.62 -13.61
CA ASP A 125 2.59 10.58 -14.61
C ASP A 125 3.82 9.77 -15.09
N LEU A 126 4.89 9.71 -14.28
CA LEU A 126 6.05 8.87 -14.60
C LEU A 126 5.83 7.45 -14.12
N ARG A 127 6.19 6.48 -14.97
CA ARG A 127 6.29 5.08 -14.57
C ARG A 127 7.59 4.87 -13.83
N VAL A 128 7.49 4.63 -12.52
CA VAL A 128 8.64 4.49 -11.63
C VAL A 128 8.50 3.27 -10.73
N ARG A 129 9.63 2.70 -10.33
CA ARG A 129 9.70 1.62 -9.33
C ARG A 129 10.94 1.75 -8.48
N ARG A 130 10.88 1.23 -7.25
CA ARG A 130 12.00 1.22 -6.31
C ARG A 130 12.96 0.07 -6.61
N LEU A 131 14.26 0.31 -6.50
CA LEU A 131 15.28 -0.72 -6.55
C LEU A 131 16.14 -0.66 -5.28
N LEU A 132 16.23 -1.77 -4.56
CA LEU A 132 17.07 -1.96 -3.40
C LEU A 132 18.39 -2.58 -3.86
N LEU A 133 19.51 -1.94 -3.54
CA LEU A 133 20.83 -2.53 -3.71
C LEU A 133 21.17 -3.31 -2.44
N LEU A 134 21.66 -4.53 -2.59
CA LEU A 134 21.88 -5.45 -1.47
C LEU A 134 23.38 -5.67 -1.22
N SER A 135 23.74 -5.85 0.05
CA SER A 135 25.03 -6.36 0.46
C SER A 135 25.12 -7.87 0.20
N PRO A 136 26.31 -8.48 0.26
CA PRO A 136 26.47 -9.94 0.21
C PRO A 136 25.64 -10.67 1.26
N GLU A 137 25.42 -10.06 2.43
CA GLU A 137 24.57 -10.55 3.53
C GLU A 137 23.07 -10.31 3.28
N HIS A 138 22.68 -9.90 2.05
CA HIS A 138 21.31 -9.57 1.65
C HIS A 138 20.64 -8.43 2.44
N THR A 139 21.43 -7.59 3.11
CA THR A 139 20.93 -6.38 3.74
C THR A 139 20.88 -5.22 2.75
N THR A 140 19.92 -4.30 2.88
CA THR A 140 19.84 -3.14 1.97
C THR A 140 20.95 -2.15 2.29
N LYS A 141 21.91 -1.98 1.36
CA LYS A 141 23.00 -1.00 1.47
C LYS A 141 22.64 0.35 0.88
N HIS A 142 21.82 0.36 -0.18
CA HIS A 142 21.36 1.59 -0.83
C HIS A 142 20.00 1.40 -1.51
N VAL A 143 19.34 2.51 -1.81
CA VAL A 143 18.04 2.54 -2.47
C VAL A 143 18.08 3.56 -3.59
N VAL A 144 17.67 3.13 -4.78
CA VAL A 144 17.57 3.95 -5.99
C VAL A 144 16.19 3.78 -6.64
N ALA A 145 15.90 4.58 -7.66
CA ALA A 145 14.70 4.49 -8.46
C ALA A 145 15.02 4.02 -9.88
N GLU A 146 14.12 3.23 -10.46
CA GLU A 146 14.06 2.98 -11.90
C GLU A 146 12.90 3.79 -12.48
N VAL A 147 13.17 4.56 -13.54
CA VAL A 147 12.17 5.37 -14.26
C VAL A 147 12.12 4.89 -15.70
N LEU A 148 10.91 4.64 -16.22
CA LEU A 148 10.74 4.26 -17.62
C LEU A 148 10.87 5.50 -18.51
N ILE A 149 11.97 5.60 -19.25
CA ILE A 149 12.25 6.68 -20.20
C ILE A 149 12.59 6.03 -21.55
N GLY A 150 11.88 6.42 -22.62
CA GLY A 150 12.14 5.87 -23.95
C GLY A 150 11.97 4.34 -24.06
N GLY A 151 11.12 3.74 -23.22
CA GLY A 151 10.90 2.29 -23.18
C GLY A 151 11.95 1.50 -22.38
N GLN A 152 12.92 2.17 -21.75
CA GLN A 152 13.95 1.52 -20.92
C GLN A 152 13.84 1.98 -19.46
N TRP A 153 14.12 1.05 -18.54
CA TRP A 153 14.19 1.36 -17.11
C TRP A 153 15.55 1.98 -16.77
N ILE A 154 15.55 3.31 -16.68
CA ILE A 154 16.74 4.12 -16.41
C ILE A 154 16.92 4.28 -14.90
N ILE A 155 18.16 4.16 -14.44
CA ILE A 155 18.49 4.34 -13.04
C ILE A 155 18.60 5.82 -12.68
N VAL A 156 17.87 6.20 -11.64
CA VAL A 156 17.91 7.51 -11.00
C VAL A 156 18.28 7.31 -9.54
N ASP A 157 19.21 8.11 -9.04
CA ASP A 157 19.61 8.11 -7.64
C ASP A 157 19.16 9.41 -6.97
N PRO A 158 18.01 9.41 -6.27
CA PRO A 158 17.50 10.59 -5.59
C PRO A 158 18.30 11.00 -4.35
N THR A 159 19.27 10.21 -3.91
CA THR A 159 20.15 10.60 -2.80
C THR A 159 21.24 11.53 -3.33
N TYR A 160 21.84 11.15 -4.46
CA TYR A 160 22.91 11.89 -5.13
C TYR A 160 22.40 12.87 -6.19
N ARG A 161 21.10 12.88 -6.46
CA ARG A 161 20.42 13.85 -7.33
C ARG A 161 20.84 13.74 -8.79
N VAL A 162 21.03 12.50 -9.23
CA VAL A 162 21.55 12.17 -10.56
C VAL A 162 20.67 11.18 -11.29
N ILE A 163 20.64 11.34 -12.60
CA ILE A 163 20.22 10.30 -13.54
C ILE A 163 21.50 9.60 -13.99
N MET A 164 21.57 8.28 -13.85
CA MET A 164 22.78 7.53 -14.21
C MET A 164 23.00 7.58 -15.73
N LYS A 165 24.17 8.08 -16.13
CA LYS A 165 24.61 8.22 -17.52
C LYS A 165 26.05 7.70 -17.65
N ASP A 166 26.42 7.19 -18.83
CA ASP A 166 27.83 6.95 -19.15
C ASP A 166 28.57 8.26 -19.51
N SER A 167 29.88 8.17 -19.78
CA SER A 167 30.69 9.33 -20.18
C SER A 167 30.20 10.02 -21.46
N ARG A 168 29.39 9.34 -22.28
CA ARG A 168 28.81 9.86 -23.52
C ARG A 168 27.43 10.47 -23.30
N GLY A 169 26.94 10.48 -22.06
CA GLY A 169 25.62 11.03 -21.70
C GLY A 169 24.45 10.09 -21.97
N ARG A 170 24.70 8.82 -22.35
CA ARG A 170 23.63 7.84 -22.58
C ARG A 170 23.14 7.31 -21.22
N TYR A 171 21.82 7.23 -21.06
CA TYR A 171 21.21 6.70 -19.84
C TYR A 171 21.58 5.24 -19.60
N LEU A 172 21.77 4.91 -18.33
CA LEU A 172 22.15 3.58 -17.91
C LEU A 172 20.99 2.85 -17.25
N THR A 173 20.81 1.60 -17.64
CA THR A 173 19.88 0.68 -17.01
C THR A 173 20.57 -0.07 -15.87
N ARG A 174 19.77 -0.75 -15.05
CA ARG A 174 20.28 -1.74 -14.08
C ARG A 174 21.21 -2.75 -14.74
N GLY A 175 20.89 -3.20 -15.95
CA GLY A 175 21.67 -4.20 -16.68
C GLY A 175 23.07 -3.69 -17.05
N ASP A 176 23.17 -2.43 -17.47
CA ASP A 176 24.45 -1.79 -17.79
C ASP A 176 25.31 -1.63 -16.53
N LEU A 177 24.71 -1.18 -15.43
CA LEU A 177 25.42 -0.93 -14.17
C LEU A 177 25.84 -2.21 -13.43
N ARG A 178 25.44 -3.40 -13.89
CA ARG A 178 26.01 -4.67 -13.42
C ARG A 178 27.45 -4.88 -13.90
N ASN A 179 27.86 -4.23 -15.00
CA ASN A 179 29.24 -4.26 -15.43
C ASN A 179 30.07 -3.31 -14.53
N PRO A 180 31.05 -3.82 -13.76
CA PRO A 180 31.83 -3.00 -12.84
C PRO A 180 32.57 -1.85 -13.53
N ALA A 181 32.99 -2.03 -14.79
CA ALA A 181 33.65 -0.98 -15.56
C ALA A 181 32.70 0.19 -15.88
N MET A 182 31.48 -0.12 -16.37
CA MET A 182 30.47 0.90 -16.64
C MET A 182 29.98 1.58 -15.36
N PHE A 183 29.82 0.81 -14.26
CA PHE A 183 29.48 1.38 -12.97
C PHE A 183 30.57 2.35 -12.50
N SER A 184 31.83 1.93 -12.49
CA SER A 184 32.96 2.77 -12.06
C SER A 184 33.09 4.04 -12.90
N GLU A 185 32.87 3.94 -14.21
CA GLU A 185 32.85 5.08 -15.12
C GLU A 185 31.73 6.05 -14.75
N ALA A 186 30.49 5.55 -14.64
CA ALA A 186 29.31 6.37 -14.33
C ALA A 186 29.42 7.09 -12.98
N VAL A 187 29.94 6.43 -11.95
CA VAL A 187 30.04 7.02 -10.60
C VAL A 187 31.27 7.89 -10.40
N SER A 188 32.28 7.82 -11.28
CA SER A 188 33.50 8.64 -11.18
C SER A 188 33.21 10.15 -11.26
N ALA A 189 32.15 10.54 -11.96
CA ALA A 189 31.70 11.92 -12.09
C ALA A 189 30.87 12.40 -10.88
N ILE A 190 30.48 11.50 -9.96
CA ILE A 190 29.60 11.82 -8.84
C ILE A 190 30.45 11.99 -7.57
N PRO A 191 30.47 13.19 -6.95
CA PRO A 191 31.26 13.42 -5.74
C PRO A 191 30.85 12.48 -4.61
N ASN A 192 31.85 11.85 -3.98
CA ASN A 192 31.68 10.99 -2.80
C ASN A 192 30.74 9.79 -2.98
N TYR A 193 30.51 9.30 -4.20
CA TYR A 193 29.66 8.12 -4.42
C TYR A 193 30.33 6.83 -3.91
N PRO A 194 29.73 6.11 -2.94
CA PRO A 194 30.32 4.90 -2.39
C PRO A 194 30.36 3.76 -3.43
N ARG A 195 31.54 3.19 -3.65
CA ARG A 195 31.72 2.06 -4.59
C ARG A 195 30.99 0.79 -4.15
N GLU A 196 30.70 0.68 -2.86
CA GLU A 196 29.90 -0.41 -2.31
C GLU A 196 28.46 -0.43 -2.84
N TYR A 197 27.93 0.69 -3.35
CA TYR A 197 26.58 0.79 -3.95
C TYR A 197 26.51 0.22 -5.38
N ASN A 198 27.19 -0.93 -5.60
CA ASN A 198 27.18 -1.66 -6.86
C ASN A 198 25.85 -2.40 -7.09
N TYR A 199 25.65 -2.87 -8.33
CA TYR A 199 24.41 -3.52 -8.81
C TYR A 199 24.53 -5.05 -8.90
N GLU A 200 25.48 -5.67 -8.19
CA GLU A 200 25.71 -7.11 -8.22
C GLU A 200 24.50 -7.90 -7.70
N SER A 201 23.87 -7.40 -6.64
CA SER A 201 22.69 -7.99 -6.00
C SER A 201 21.65 -6.91 -5.72
N PHE A 202 20.40 -7.18 -6.09
CA PHE A 202 19.31 -6.22 -5.95
C PHE A 202 17.97 -6.91 -5.64
N ALA A 203 17.00 -6.13 -5.18
CA ALA A 203 15.61 -6.55 -5.04
C ALA A 203 14.65 -5.36 -5.20
N HIS A 204 13.44 -5.59 -5.70
CA HIS A 204 12.39 -4.56 -5.71
C HIS A 204 11.60 -4.50 -4.39
N VAL A 205 11.60 -5.59 -3.63
CA VAL A 205 10.80 -5.75 -2.41
C VAL A 205 11.68 -6.16 -1.23
N ARG A 206 11.56 -5.44 -0.11
CA ARG A 206 12.16 -5.84 1.16
C ARG A 206 11.23 -6.80 1.91
N LEU A 207 11.24 -8.07 1.53
CA LEU A 207 10.45 -9.13 2.19
C LEU A 207 10.77 -9.27 3.68
N ALA A 208 12.00 -8.94 4.09
CA ALA A 208 12.46 -8.98 5.47
C ALA A 208 11.75 -8.03 6.45
N ARG A 209 10.86 -7.17 5.96
CA ARG A 209 10.01 -6.32 6.81
C ARG A 209 8.58 -6.84 6.95
N LEU A 210 8.20 -7.84 6.17
CA LEU A 210 7.00 -8.62 6.45
C LEU A 210 7.37 -9.61 7.56
N PRO A 211 6.55 -9.78 8.61
CA PRO A 211 6.82 -10.70 9.72
C PRO A 211 6.77 -12.19 9.33
N LEU A 212 7.10 -12.50 8.08
CA LEU A 212 6.94 -13.79 7.42
C LEU A 212 8.26 -14.30 6.84
N ASP A 213 9.39 -13.68 7.18
CA ASP A 213 10.72 -13.99 6.65
C ASP A 213 11.15 -15.44 6.87
N GLY A 214 10.55 -16.14 7.85
CA GLY A 214 10.77 -17.56 8.11
C GLY A 214 9.95 -18.53 7.23
N LEU A 215 9.05 -18.06 6.37
CA LEU A 215 8.12 -18.91 5.61
C LEU A 215 8.58 -19.21 4.17
N HIS A 216 9.83 -18.90 3.80
CA HIS A 216 10.35 -19.07 2.43
C HIS A 216 9.44 -18.48 1.33
N LEU A 217 8.64 -17.46 1.66
CA LEU A 217 7.65 -16.85 0.78
C LEU A 217 8.23 -16.37 -0.54
N ARG A 218 9.48 -15.88 -0.53
CA ARG A 218 10.18 -15.50 -1.76
C ARG A 218 10.31 -16.66 -2.73
N GLY A 219 10.68 -17.84 -2.24
CA GLY A 219 10.84 -19.05 -3.04
C GLY A 219 9.49 -19.57 -3.55
N LEU A 220 8.46 -19.58 -2.71
CA LEU A 220 7.11 -19.99 -3.10
C LEU A 220 6.52 -19.05 -4.16
N LEU A 221 6.60 -17.74 -3.96
CA LEU A 221 6.14 -16.74 -4.94
C LEU A 221 6.95 -16.81 -6.23
N GLY A 222 8.26 -17.00 -6.14
CA GLY A 222 9.13 -17.19 -7.30
C GLY A 222 8.80 -18.45 -8.10
N SER A 223 8.35 -19.53 -7.43
CA SER A 223 7.92 -20.76 -8.09
C SER A 223 6.54 -20.64 -8.74
N LEU A 224 5.61 -19.90 -8.13
CA LEU A 224 4.25 -19.73 -8.63
C LEU A 224 4.17 -18.68 -9.74
N TYR A 225 4.94 -17.61 -9.63
CA TYR A 225 4.94 -16.51 -10.58
C TYR A 225 6.35 -15.90 -10.72
N PRO A 226 7.20 -16.46 -11.60
CA PRO A 226 8.52 -15.91 -11.87
C PRO A 226 8.43 -14.44 -12.31
N GLY A 227 9.20 -13.55 -11.67
CA GLY A 227 9.14 -12.10 -11.93
C GLY A 227 8.03 -11.34 -11.20
N TRP A 228 7.36 -11.95 -10.21
CA TRP A 228 6.33 -11.30 -9.40
C TRP A 228 6.79 -9.99 -8.72
N ASP A 229 8.08 -9.90 -8.40
CA ASP A 229 8.70 -8.73 -7.76
C ASP A 229 8.82 -7.54 -8.72
N GLU A 230 8.89 -7.80 -10.03
CA GLU A 230 8.88 -6.77 -11.07
C GLU A 230 7.48 -6.45 -11.61
N ALA A 231 6.52 -7.38 -11.46
CA ALA A 231 5.19 -7.29 -12.06
C ALA A 231 4.24 -6.31 -11.35
N VAL A 232 4.46 -6.05 -10.05
CA VAL A 232 3.60 -5.20 -9.23
C VAL A 232 4.42 -4.00 -8.73
N ASP A 233 3.82 -2.81 -8.70
CA ASP A 233 4.42 -1.65 -8.06
C ASP A 233 4.35 -1.77 -6.53
N TRP A 234 5.21 -2.62 -5.98
CA TRP A 234 5.34 -2.86 -4.55
C TRP A 234 5.72 -1.61 -3.78
N SER A 235 6.37 -0.64 -4.41
CA SER A 235 6.72 0.61 -3.74
C SER A 235 5.49 1.43 -3.38
N LEU A 236 4.46 1.47 -4.21
CA LEU A 236 3.20 2.15 -3.85
C LEU A 236 2.53 1.43 -2.67
N LEU A 237 2.50 0.09 -2.70
CA LEU A 237 1.86 -0.71 -1.65
C LEU A 237 2.58 -0.63 -0.30
N LEU A 238 3.91 -0.68 -0.28
CA LEU A 238 4.68 -0.85 0.95
C LEU A 238 5.20 0.47 1.54
N GLU A 239 5.41 1.49 0.71
CA GLU A 239 6.08 2.72 1.13
C GLU A 239 5.11 3.91 1.26
N ARG A 240 3.91 3.84 0.68
CA ARG A 240 2.83 4.81 0.93
C ARG A 240 1.86 4.26 1.96
N GLU A 241 1.95 4.79 3.18
CA GLU A 241 1.18 4.32 4.33
C GLU A 241 -0.34 4.38 4.10
N SER A 242 -0.85 5.46 3.50
CA SER A 242 -2.27 5.62 3.22
C SER A 242 -2.82 4.54 2.27
N PHE A 243 -2.07 4.21 1.22
CA PHE A 243 -2.45 3.18 0.27
C PHE A 243 -2.34 1.77 0.87
N PHE A 244 -1.33 1.51 1.69
CA PHE A 244 -1.23 0.25 2.44
C PHE A 244 -2.47 -0.03 3.28
N TYR A 245 -2.91 0.95 4.08
CA TYR A 245 -4.11 0.80 4.92
C TYR A 245 -5.39 0.66 4.10
N LEU A 246 -5.49 1.34 2.96
CA LEU A 246 -6.62 1.17 2.04
C LEU A 246 -6.70 -0.26 1.52
N VAL A 247 -5.59 -0.84 1.05
CA VAL A 247 -5.57 -2.22 0.55
C VAL A 247 -5.86 -3.22 1.67
N LEU A 248 -5.25 -3.04 2.85
CA LEU A 248 -5.47 -3.92 4.00
C LEU A 248 -6.93 -3.92 4.47
N SER A 249 -7.53 -2.74 4.60
CA SER A 249 -8.94 -2.60 5.03
C SER A 249 -9.91 -3.10 3.96
N ALA A 250 -9.64 -2.87 2.68
CA ALA A 250 -10.43 -3.43 1.57
C ALA A 250 -10.37 -4.96 1.54
N ALA A 251 -9.18 -5.54 1.72
CA ALA A 251 -9.00 -6.99 1.80
C ALA A 251 -9.73 -7.58 3.01
N ALA A 252 -9.65 -6.94 4.18
CA ALA A 252 -10.38 -7.34 5.38
C ALA A 252 -11.91 -7.27 5.17
N ALA A 253 -12.42 -6.18 4.58
CA ALA A 253 -13.84 -6.03 4.28
C ALA A 253 -14.34 -7.12 3.33
N MET A 254 -13.57 -7.42 2.27
CA MET A 254 -13.87 -8.51 1.35
C MET A 254 -13.88 -9.87 2.06
N PHE A 255 -12.87 -10.14 2.88
CA PHE A 255 -12.77 -11.38 3.65
C PHE A 255 -13.99 -11.58 4.57
N PHE A 256 -14.36 -10.57 5.35
CA PHE A 256 -15.50 -10.67 6.26
C PHE A 256 -16.84 -10.72 5.52
N LEU A 257 -16.94 -10.12 4.33
CA LEU A 257 -18.11 -10.25 3.47
C LEU A 257 -18.27 -11.70 2.98
N LEU A 258 -17.18 -12.31 2.51
CA LEU A 258 -17.15 -13.72 2.10
C LEU A 258 -17.43 -14.66 3.28
N LEU A 259 -16.84 -14.40 4.44
CA LEU A 259 -17.11 -15.15 5.68
C LEU A 259 -18.58 -15.05 6.06
N ARG A 260 -19.17 -13.84 6.00
CA ARG A 260 -20.61 -13.65 6.25
C ARG A 260 -21.46 -14.44 5.24
N ALA A 261 -21.11 -14.42 3.95
CA ALA A 261 -21.82 -15.20 2.94
C ALA A 261 -21.72 -16.70 3.21
N GLY A 262 -20.54 -17.20 3.56
CA GLY A 262 -20.30 -18.60 3.93
C GLY A 262 -21.04 -19.03 5.19
N LEU A 263 -21.05 -18.19 6.24
CA LEU A 263 -21.82 -18.44 7.45
C LEU A 263 -23.34 -18.43 7.18
N ALA A 264 -23.80 -17.53 6.29
CA ALA A 264 -25.20 -17.46 5.91
C ALA A 264 -25.63 -18.69 5.10
N TRP A 265 -24.75 -19.18 4.22
CA TRP A 265 -24.95 -20.43 3.51
C TRP A 265 -24.98 -21.64 4.46
N TYR A 266 -24.05 -21.70 5.41
CA TYR A 266 -23.97 -22.76 6.42
C TYR A 266 -25.20 -22.79 7.33
N ALA A 267 -25.68 -21.62 7.75
CA ALA A 267 -26.90 -21.47 8.56
C ALA A 267 -28.12 -22.08 7.85
N ASP A 268 -28.25 -21.81 6.54
CA ASP A 268 -29.37 -22.27 5.73
C ASP A 268 -29.30 -23.77 5.46
N HIS A 269 -28.14 -24.27 5.01
CA HIS A 269 -28.01 -25.65 4.51
C HIS A 269 -27.79 -26.68 5.61
N ARG A 270 -27.06 -26.32 6.69
CA ARG A 270 -26.68 -27.27 7.74
C ARG A 270 -27.47 -27.07 9.02
N LEU A 271 -27.63 -25.83 9.47
CA LEU A 271 -28.27 -25.55 10.76
C LEU A 271 -29.79 -25.32 10.64
N ARG A 272 -30.33 -25.16 9.42
CA ARG A 272 -31.75 -24.85 9.13
C ARG A 272 -32.28 -23.70 9.99
N ILE A 273 -31.42 -22.75 10.34
CA ILE A 273 -31.83 -21.58 11.14
C ILE A 273 -32.64 -20.68 10.21
N PRO A 274 -33.94 -20.46 10.45
CA PRO A 274 -34.72 -19.55 9.63
C PRO A 274 -34.10 -18.15 9.73
N ARG A 275 -33.66 -17.61 8.59
CA ARG A 275 -33.15 -16.24 8.53
C ARG A 275 -34.22 -15.30 9.06
N PHE A 276 -33.86 -14.42 10.00
CA PHE A 276 -34.68 -13.25 10.31
C PHE A 276 -34.77 -12.41 9.03
N ARG A 277 -35.93 -12.49 8.35
CA ARG A 277 -36.22 -11.71 7.15
C ARG A 277 -36.51 -10.27 7.59
N LEU A 278 -35.48 -9.55 8.00
CA LEU A 278 -35.54 -8.14 8.42
C LEU A 278 -36.28 -7.28 7.39
N ARG A 279 -36.13 -7.59 6.09
CA ARG A 279 -36.86 -6.93 5.00
C ARG A 279 -38.37 -7.17 5.05
N GLU A 280 -38.82 -8.39 5.36
CA GLU A 280 -40.25 -8.67 5.52
C GLU A 280 -40.81 -8.03 6.77
N HIS A 281 -40.06 -7.98 7.87
CA HIS A 281 -40.51 -7.31 9.09
C HIS A 281 -40.53 -5.79 8.96
N THR A 282 -39.59 -5.18 8.24
CA THR A 282 -39.62 -3.73 7.95
C THR A 282 -40.73 -3.36 6.98
N VAL A 283 -40.97 -4.17 5.94
CA VAL A 283 -42.12 -3.98 5.03
C VAL A 283 -43.44 -4.18 5.78
N ARG A 284 -43.55 -5.18 6.65
CA ARG A 284 -44.77 -5.46 7.43
C ARG A 284 -45.01 -4.41 8.52
N ALA A 285 -43.95 -3.88 9.15
CA ALA A 285 -44.04 -2.75 10.07
C ALA A 285 -44.43 -1.45 9.33
N GLY A 286 -43.84 -1.19 8.16
CA GLY A 286 -44.24 -0.08 7.30
C GLY A 286 -45.70 -0.19 6.86
N ALA A 287 -46.12 -1.36 6.39
CA ALA A 287 -47.52 -1.61 6.04
C ALA A 287 -48.47 -1.39 7.22
N ALA A 288 -48.12 -1.82 8.44
CA ALA A 288 -48.94 -1.57 9.63
C ALA A 288 -49.07 -0.08 9.98
N PHE A 289 -48.06 0.74 9.69
CA PHE A 289 -48.13 2.20 9.88
C PHE A 289 -49.03 2.90 8.84
N PHE A 290 -49.07 2.40 7.61
CA PHE A 290 -49.90 2.96 6.53
C PHE A 290 -51.30 2.33 6.43
N SER A 291 -51.55 1.23 7.14
CA SER A 291 -52.84 0.56 7.24
C SER A 291 -53.52 0.90 8.57
N ALA A 292 -53.65 2.19 8.89
CA ALA A 292 -54.53 2.56 10.01
C ALA A 292 -55.97 2.14 9.65
N PRO A 293 -56.70 1.41 10.50
CA PRO A 293 -58.06 1.00 10.20
C PRO A 293 -58.96 2.24 10.13
N GLU A 294 -59.72 2.37 9.05
CA GLU A 294 -60.84 3.31 8.98
C GLU A 294 -61.77 3.05 10.17
N VAL A 295 -61.81 3.98 11.11
CA VAL A 295 -62.85 4.01 12.15
C VAL A 295 -64.13 4.42 11.44
N LYS A 296 -64.97 3.44 11.09
CA LYS A 296 -66.34 3.72 10.65
C LYS A 296 -67.12 4.30 11.83
N GLN A 297 -67.67 5.51 11.62
CA GLN A 297 -68.68 6.11 12.49
C GLN A 297 -70.01 5.36 12.39
#